data_AF-Q4WPU9-F1
#
_entry.id   AF-Q4WPU9-F1
#
_cell.length_a   1.000
_cell.length_b   1.000
_cell.length_c   1.000
_cell.angle_alpha   90.00
_cell.angle_beta   90.00
_cell.angle_gamma   90.00
#
_symmetry.space_group_name_H-M   'P 1'
#
loop_
_entity.id
_entity.type
_entity.pdbx_description
1 polymer ?
#
loop_
_entity_poly.entity_id
_entity_poly.type
_entity_poly.pdbx_seq_one_letter_code
_entity_poly.pdbx_strand_id
1 'polypeptide(L)'
;MIPPCDPIILENNPQFRKLYQHLTTNLLNADGSTRANDEQPARKAVLEELRGCRVRSANKKIKQQILQQLAFDADSGLPDDYRDPLAVITLYLESSPSRLDLEDGDDHRSSHDQALSLLASDIDAFYSIIPALVIPFSNALSSALEDLRAIANAGKSLDCAASAPAIPHTSTLPTRTRIRTSRNQFKAKSQAPLASQLRERLQKLRQIQLAQIPAARARMAITAAKVLETRAEILKHTVVLLERVKHGALSRATKSKAEHLALVAQGVEAKLRIIKLDTAAILYTPEVVTALDRYRQHLRETRERLEEKQGKLLEELKGYESMDSTETHELSARSSKEHFESGPMREIARRYGSLVKEIEAVKLEIQRISG
;
A
#
# COMPACT_ATOMS: atom_id res chain seq x y z
N MET A 1 32.83 18.40 -32.75
CA MET A 1 33.40 19.71 -33.14
C MET A 1 34.88 19.52 -33.38
N ILE A 2 35.33 19.58 -34.63
CA ILE A 2 36.77 19.57 -34.96
C ILE A 2 37.29 20.96 -34.57
N PRO A 3 38.29 21.08 -33.67
CA PRO A 3 38.84 22.38 -33.30
C PRO A 3 39.39 23.09 -34.55
N PRO A 4 39.22 24.42 -34.67
CA PRO A 4 39.85 25.18 -35.75
C PRO A 4 41.37 25.00 -35.63
N CYS A 5 42.03 24.55 -36.71
CA CYS A 5 43.49 24.43 -36.73
C CYS A 5 44.14 25.79 -36.94
N ASP A 6 45.26 26.04 -36.25
CA ASP A 6 46.02 27.28 -36.40
C ASP A 6 46.48 27.46 -37.86
N PRO A 7 46.34 28.67 -38.43
CA PRO A 7 46.68 28.94 -39.83
C PRO A 7 48.16 28.69 -40.13
N ILE A 8 49.03 28.89 -39.13
CA ILE A 8 50.48 28.65 -39.20
C ILE A 8 50.79 27.17 -39.49
N ILE A 9 50.02 26.25 -38.88
CA ILE A 9 50.19 24.81 -39.09
C ILE A 9 49.74 24.41 -40.50
N LEU A 10 48.67 25.06 -40.99
CA LEU A 10 48.18 24.86 -42.35
C LEU A 10 49.14 25.43 -43.41
N GLU A 11 49.89 26.49 -43.09
CA GLU A 11 50.94 27.07 -43.97
C GLU A 11 52.18 26.19 -44.03
N ASN A 12 52.65 25.70 -42.89
CA ASN A 12 53.87 24.89 -42.81
C ASN A 12 53.73 23.50 -43.46
N ASN A 13 52.52 22.94 -43.51
CA ASN A 13 52.28 21.60 -44.05
C ASN A 13 51.16 21.61 -45.12
N PRO A 14 51.51 21.80 -46.41
CA PRO A 14 50.52 21.90 -47.49
C PRO A 14 49.77 20.58 -47.74
N GLN A 15 50.38 19.43 -47.42
CA GLN A 15 49.70 18.13 -47.52
C GLN A 15 48.59 18.03 -46.45
N PHE A 16 48.90 18.42 -45.20
CA PHE A 16 47.92 18.46 -44.12
C PHE A 16 46.79 19.46 -44.40
N ARG A 17 47.10 20.63 -44.99
CA ARG A 17 46.07 21.60 -45.42
C ARG A 17 45.05 20.97 -46.38
N LYS A 18 45.51 20.27 -47.41
CA LYS A 18 44.63 19.58 -48.37
C LYS A 18 43.77 18.52 -47.68
N LEU A 19 44.37 17.73 -46.78
CA LEU A 19 43.64 16.71 -46.01
C LEU A 19 42.59 17.35 -45.10
N TYR A 20 42.96 18.36 -44.33
CA TYR A 20 42.05 19.08 -43.42
C TYR A 20 40.89 19.70 -44.19
N GLN A 21 41.17 20.36 -45.32
CA GLN A 21 40.15 20.89 -46.20
C GLN A 21 39.25 19.78 -46.73
N HIS A 22 39.80 18.69 -47.27
CA HIS A 22 39.00 17.57 -47.77
C HIS A 22 38.13 16.91 -46.68
N LEU A 23 38.66 16.72 -45.47
CA LEU A 23 37.93 16.17 -44.34
C LEU A 23 36.78 17.08 -43.91
N THR A 24 37.03 18.39 -43.80
CA THR A 24 36.03 19.37 -43.34
C THR A 24 35.00 19.75 -44.40
N THR A 25 35.36 19.74 -45.69
CA THR A 25 34.45 20.12 -46.78
C THR A 25 33.68 18.95 -47.38
N ASN A 26 34.29 17.76 -47.51
CA ASN A 26 33.69 16.65 -48.25
C ASN A 26 33.18 15.54 -47.34
N LEU A 27 33.93 15.20 -46.29
CA LEU A 27 33.66 13.99 -45.51
C LEU A 27 32.88 14.26 -44.23
N LEU A 28 33.13 15.38 -43.55
CA LEU A 28 32.60 15.65 -42.22
C LEU A 28 31.65 16.86 -42.22
N ASN A 29 30.66 16.80 -41.34
CA ASN A 29 29.86 17.93 -40.93
C ASN A 29 30.58 18.71 -39.81
N ALA A 30 30.09 19.92 -39.51
CA ALA A 30 30.66 20.74 -38.45
C ALA A 30 30.71 20.00 -37.09
N ASP A 31 29.69 19.20 -36.78
CA ASP A 31 29.62 18.40 -35.56
C ASP A 31 30.64 17.25 -35.48
N GLY A 32 31.27 16.88 -36.61
CA GLY A 32 32.22 15.78 -36.73
C GLY A 32 31.60 14.47 -37.22
N SER A 33 30.31 14.47 -37.59
CA SER A 33 29.66 13.32 -38.22
C SER A 33 30.07 13.18 -39.69
N THR A 34 30.07 11.96 -40.22
CA THR A 34 30.38 11.69 -41.64
C THR A 34 29.16 11.96 -42.53
N ARG A 35 29.33 12.81 -43.55
CA ARG A 35 28.27 13.18 -44.51
C ARG A 35 27.68 11.97 -45.23
N ALA A 36 28.52 11.01 -45.61
CA ALA A 36 28.09 9.77 -46.26
C ALA A 36 27.08 8.96 -45.42
N ASN A 37 27.22 8.98 -44.09
CA ASN A 37 26.30 8.29 -43.21
C ASN A 37 24.99 9.08 -43.05
N ASP A 38 25.03 10.41 -43.10
CA ASP A 38 23.82 11.25 -43.02
C ASP A 38 22.92 11.12 -44.26
N GLU A 39 23.49 10.79 -45.41
CA GLU A 39 22.74 10.55 -46.65
C GLU A 39 21.97 9.22 -46.63
N GLN A 40 22.41 8.25 -45.83
CA GLN A 40 21.77 6.94 -45.74
C GLN A 40 20.32 7.08 -45.22
N PRO A 41 19.32 6.56 -45.97
CA PRO A 41 17.91 6.70 -45.59
C PRO A 41 17.60 6.05 -44.22
N ALA A 42 18.28 4.94 -43.91
CA ALA A 42 18.16 4.27 -42.61
C ALA A 42 18.57 5.18 -41.44
N ARG A 43 19.66 5.95 -41.59
CA ARG A 43 20.11 6.88 -40.54
C ARG A 43 19.18 8.08 -40.41
N LYS A 44 18.67 8.61 -41.53
CA LYS A 44 17.66 9.68 -41.50
C LYS A 44 16.41 9.23 -40.74
N ALA A 45 15.93 8.01 -40.98
CA ALA A 45 14.80 7.44 -40.24
C ALA A 45 15.09 7.37 -38.72
N VAL A 46 16.25 6.83 -38.32
CA VAL A 46 16.66 6.76 -36.90
C VAL A 46 16.80 8.15 -36.28
N LEU A 47 17.30 9.15 -37.01
CA LEU A 47 17.40 10.53 -36.51
C LEU A 47 16.02 11.17 -36.30
N GLU A 48 15.06 10.93 -37.18
CA GLU A 48 13.69 11.39 -37.00
C GLU A 48 12.98 10.66 -35.85
N GLU A 49 13.18 9.35 -35.69
CA GLU A 49 12.71 8.60 -34.52
C GLU A 49 13.30 9.15 -33.21
N LEU A 50 14.62 9.41 -33.21
CA LEU A 50 15.33 9.99 -32.07
C LEU A 50 14.84 11.41 -31.77
N ARG A 51 14.57 12.25 -32.79
CA ARG A 51 13.93 13.55 -32.60
C ARG A 51 12.56 13.40 -31.96
N GLY A 52 11.75 12.45 -32.45
CA GLY A 52 10.46 12.10 -31.85
C GLY A 52 10.59 11.68 -30.38
N CYS A 53 11.53 10.79 -30.05
CA CYS A 53 11.82 10.37 -28.67
C CYS A 53 12.28 11.54 -27.79
N ARG A 54 13.15 12.41 -28.30
CA ARG A 54 13.61 13.61 -27.58
C ARG A 54 12.48 14.59 -27.31
N VAL A 55 11.62 14.84 -28.29
CA VAL A 55 10.43 15.70 -28.14
C VAL A 55 9.46 15.10 -27.13
N ARG A 56 9.18 13.79 -27.19
CA ARG A 56 8.34 13.10 -26.21
C ARG A 56 8.90 13.20 -24.79
N SER A 57 10.21 12.95 -24.63
CA SER A 57 10.88 13.08 -23.33
C SER A 57 10.87 14.51 -22.81
N ALA A 58 11.13 15.51 -23.66
CA ALA A 58 11.07 16.93 -23.30
C ALA A 58 9.65 17.34 -22.89
N ASN A 59 8.63 16.93 -23.65
CA ASN A 59 7.23 17.19 -23.32
C ASN A 59 6.83 16.56 -21.97
N LYS A 60 7.26 15.33 -21.69
CA LYS A 60 7.02 14.65 -20.39
C LYS A 60 7.67 15.44 -19.25
N LYS A 61 8.93 15.85 -19.41
CA LYS A 61 9.66 16.64 -18.40
C LYS A 61 9.02 18.01 -18.16
N ILE A 62 8.63 18.73 -19.21
CA ILE A 62 7.95 20.03 -19.08
C ILE A 62 6.64 19.86 -18.33
N LYS A 63 5.82 18.85 -18.67
CA LYS A 63 4.57 18.56 -17.95
C LYS A 63 4.83 18.24 -16.48
N GLN A 64 5.80 17.39 -16.18
CA GLN A 64 6.17 17.04 -14.80
C GLN A 64 6.63 18.26 -14.00
N GLN A 65 7.50 19.09 -14.57
CA GLN A 65 7.99 20.30 -13.92
C GLN A 65 6.87 21.30 -13.61
N ILE A 66 5.92 21.46 -14.53
CA ILE A 66 4.79 22.38 -14.32
C ILE A 66 3.81 21.81 -13.30
N LEU A 67 3.55 20.50 -13.30
CA LEU A 67 2.75 19.86 -12.26
C LEU A 67 3.40 20.00 -10.88
N GLN A 68 4.73 19.87 -10.78
CA GLN A 68 5.48 20.13 -9.55
C GLN A 68 5.34 21.57 -9.07
N GLN A 69 5.53 22.54 -9.98
CA GLN A 69 5.32 23.96 -9.66
C GLN A 69 3.90 24.18 -9.14
N LEU A 70 2.88 23.61 -9.79
CA LEU A 70 1.51 23.75 -9.34
C LEU A 70 1.23 23.12 -7.98
N ALA A 71 1.84 21.96 -7.70
CA ALA A 71 1.68 21.24 -6.44
C ALA A 71 2.33 21.99 -5.26
N PHE A 72 3.55 22.49 -5.45
CA PHE A 72 4.38 23.02 -4.37
C PHE A 72 4.43 24.55 -4.28
N ASP A 73 4.14 25.30 -5.35
CA ASP A 73 4.14 26.77 -5.28
C ASP A 73 2.84 27.28 -4.66
N ALA A 74 2.95 28.00 -3.54
CA ALA A 74 1.80 28.60 -2.85
C ALA A 74 0.97 29.56 -3.74
N ASP A 75 1.60 30.14 -4.76
CA ASP A 75 0.99 31.13 -5.65
C ASP A 75 0.28 30.52 -6.87
N SER A 76 0.19 29.17 -6.97
CA SER A 76 -0.37 28.48 -8.14
C SER A 76 -1.88 28.69 -8.37
N GLY A 77 -2.58 29.36 -7.44
CA GLY A 77 -4.01 29.65 -7.54
C GLY A 77 -4.91 28.42 -7.35
N LEU A 78 -4.34 27.26 -7.01
CA LEU A 78 -5.12 26.07 -6.68
C LEU A 78 -5.60 26.10 -5.23
N PRO A 79 -6.90 25.81 -4.98
CA PRO A 79 -7.40 25.47 -3.65
C PRO A 79 -6.58 24.36 -3.01
N ASP A 80 -6.33 24.49 -1.70
CA ASP A 80 -5.47 23.57 -0.94
C ASP A 80 -5.95 22.11 -1.03
N ASP A 81 -7.26 21.89 -1.08
CA ASP A 81 -7.89 20.56 -1.22
C ASP A 81 -7.41 19.78 -2.46
N TYR A 82 -6.97 20.48 -3.50
CA TYR A 82 -6.50 19.89 -4.75
C TYR A 82 -4.99 19.72 -4.81
N ARG A 83 -4.24 20.32 -3.88
CA ARG A 83 -2.78 20.23 -3.84
C ARG A 83 -2.32 18.86 -3.37
N ASP A 84 -3.02 18.26 -2.42
CA ASP A 84 -2.59 16.99 -1.83
C ASP A 84 -2.61 15.83 -2.85
N PRO A 85 -3.71 15.57 -3.59
CA PRO A 85 -3.70 14.50 -4.61
C PRO A 85 -2.69 14.78 -5.72
N LEU A 86 -2.54 16.06 -6.09
CA LEU A 86 -1.57 16.48 -7.10
C LEU A 86 -0.12 16.23 -6.62
N ALA A 87 0.19 16.58 -5.38
CA ALA A 87 1.51 16.36 -4.77
C ALA A 87 1.84 14.87 -4.72
N VAL A 88 0.90 14.03 -4.27
CA VAL A 88 1.08 12.56 -4.24
C VAL A 88 1.39 12.01 -5.62
N ILE A 89 0.65 12.43 -6.65
CA ILE A 89 0.86 11.96 -8.03
C ILE A 89 2.17 12.49 -8.63
N THR A 90 2.52 13.75 -8.38
CA THR A 90 3.82 14.30 -8.84
C THR A 90 4.99 13.53 -8.23
N LEU A 91 4.94 13.25 -6.93
CA LEU A 91 5.95 12.43 -6.24
C LEU A 91 5.99 10.98 -6.76
N TYR A 92 4.84 10.40 -7.11
CA TYR A 92 4.80 9.10 -7.75
C TYR A 92 5.47 9.12 -9.13
N LEU A 93 5.14 10.11 -9.97
CA LEU A 93 5.73 10.26 -11.30
C LEU A 93 7.24 10.56 -11.28
N GLU A 94 7.73 11.23 -10.24
CA GLU A 94 9.16 11.49 -10.01
C GLU A 94 9.92 10.27 -9.51
N SER A 95 9.29 9.45 -8.68
CA SER A 95 9.90 8.25 -8.08
C SER A 95 9.94 7.06 -9.04
N SER A 96 9.07 7.02 -10.06
CA SER A 96 9.04 5.97 -11.09
C SER A 96 9.44 6.45 -12.51
N PRO A 97 10.59 7.14 -12.72
CA PRO A 97 10.91 7.75 -14.01
C PRO A 97 11.22 6.72 -15.11
N SER A 98 11.59 5.48 -14.73
CA SER A 98 12.08 4.43 -15.63
C SER A 98 11.13 3.24 -15.80
N ARG A 99 10.01 3.17 -15.08
CA ARG A 99 9.15 1.97 -15.05
C ARG A 99 7.95 2.03 -16.00
N LEU A 100 7.64 3.21 -16.54
CA LEU A 100 6.55 3.40 -17.51
C LEU A 100 6.95 3.04 -18.96
N ASP A 101 8.25 2.87 -19.24
CA ASP A 101 8.75 2.60 -20.60
C ASP A 101 9.32 1.16 -20.74
N LEU A 102 9.24 0.30 -19.71
CA LEU A 102 9.68 -1.10 -19.80
C LEU A 102 8.45 -2.02 -19.99
N GLU A 103 8.15 -2.29 -21.27
CA GLU A 103 7.51 -3.53 -21.69
C GLU A 103 8.48 -4.70 -21.38
N ASP A 104 7.97 -5.84 -20.93
CA ASP A 104 8.69 -7.09 -20.62
C ASP A 104 9.58 -7.13 -19.36
N GLY A 105 8.93 -7.41 -18.22
CA GLY A 105 9.58 -7.93 -17.01
C GLY A 105 8.54 -8.31 -15.95
N ASP A 106 8.08 -9.57 -15.97
CA ASP A 106 6.98 -10.08 -15.12
C ASP A 106 7.20 -9.90 -13.61
N ASP A 107 8.45 -9.87 -13.14
CA ASP A 107 8.78 -9.82 -11.70
C ASP A 107 8.45 -8.48 -11.01
N HIS A 108 8.09 -7.46 -11.77
CA HIS A 108 7.89 -6.10 -11.27
C HIS A 108 6.45 -5.60 -11.36
N ARG A 109 5.59 -6.38 -12.00
CA ARG A 109 4.18 -6.06 -12.22
C ARG A 109 3.40 -6.01 -10.89
N SER A 110 3.64 -6.98 -10.00
CA SER A 110 2.93 -7.09 -8.72
C SER A 110 3.10 -5.87 -7.80
N SER A 111 4.32 -5.33 -7.67
CA SER A 111 4.55 -4.14 -6.84
C SER A 111 3.98 -2.86 -7.45
N HIS A 112 3.96 -2.78 -8.78
CA HIS A 112 3.35 -1.66 -9.48
C HIS A 112 1.82 -1.71 -9.36
N ASP A 113 1.22 -2.88 -9.54
CA ASP A 113 -0.22 -3.10 -9.40
C ASP A 113 -0.69 -2.82 -7.97
N GLN A 114 0.11 -3.18 -6.96
CA GLN A 114 -0.14 -2.80 -5.56
C GLN A 114 -0.06 -1.29 -5.36
N ALA A 115 0.96 -0.61 -5.91
CA ALA A 115 1.09 0.84 -5.80
C ALA A 115 -0.08 1.56 -6.49
N LEU A 116 -0.49 1.11 -7.69
CA LEU A 116 -1.65 1.64 -8.39
C LEU A 116 -2.96 1.38 -7.63
N SER A 117 -3.08 0.22 -6.97
CA SER A 117 -4.24 -0.09 -6.12
C SER A 117 -4.31 0.83 -4.89
N LEU A 118 -3.17 1.15 -4.29
CA LEU A 118 -3.09 2.10 -3.17
C LEU A 118 -3.38 3.54 -3.61
N LEU A 119 -2.91 3.92 -4.80
CA LEU A 119 -3.11 5.25 -5.40
C LEU A 119 -4.45 5.40 -6.11
N ALA A 120 -5.29 4.37 -6.21
CA ALA A 120 -6.52 4.40 -6.99
C ALA A 120 -7.45 5.56 -6.58
N SER A 121 -7.61 5.79 -5.27
CA SER A 121 -8.40 6.92 -4.74
C SER A 121 -7.81 8.27 -5.12
N ASP A 122 -6.48 8.41 -5.07
CA ASP A 122 -5.78 9.67 -5.39
C ASP A 122 -5.81 9.93 -6.91
N ILE A 123 -5.75 8.87 -7.72
CA ILE A 123 -5.87 8.92 -9.17
C ILE A 123 -7.28 9.36 -9.58
N ASP A 124 -8.33 8.80 -8.97
CA ASP A 124 -9.73 9.19 -9.22
C ASP A 124 -9.99 10.64 -8.77
N ALA A 125 -9.42 11.03 -7.62
CA ALA A 125 -9.42 12.43 -7.18
C ALA A 125 -8.75 13.31 -8.24
N PHE A 126 -7.55 12.97 -8.71
CA PHE A 126 -6.84 13.75 -9.72
C PHE A 126 -7.60 13.89 -11.04
N TYR A 127 -8.22 12.82 -11.55
CA TYR A 127 -9.07 12.91 -12.74
C TYR A 127 -10.21 13.93 -12.58
N SER A 128 -10.75 14.06 -11.36
CA SER A 128 -11.76 15.07 -11.03
C SER A 128 -11.20 16.49 -10.99
N ILE A 129 -9.90 16.66 -10.70
CA ILE A 129 -9.21 17.96 -10.62
C ILE A 129 -8.73 18.43 -12.00
N ILE A 130 -8.51 17.53 -12.97
CA ILE A 130 -7.99 17.87 -14.32
C ILE A 130 -8.66 19.11 -14.95
N PRO A 131 -10.01 19.24 -14.97
CA PRO A 131 -10.66 20.41 -15.56
C PRO A 131 -10.29 21.73 -14.87
N ALA A 132 -10.09 21.71 -13.55
CA ALA A 132 -9.67 22.89 -12.78
C ALA A 132 -8.18 23.21 -12.98
N LEU A 133 -7.34 22.20 -13.25
CA LEU A 133 -5.90 22.36 -13.48
C LEU A 133 -5.56 23.01 -14.83
N VAL A 134 -6.44 22.93 -15.84
CA VAL A 134 -6.12 23.37 -17.22
C VAL A 134 -5.72 24.84 -17.28
N ILE A 135 -6.46 25.71 -16.58
CA ILE A 135 -6.22 27.16 -16.57
C ILE A 135 -4.87 27.51 -15.90
N PRO A 136 -4.61 27.11 -14.63
CA PRO A 136 -3.33 27.41 -13.98
C PRO A 136 -2.14 26.75 -14.70
N PHE A 137 -2.31 25.55 -15.26
CA PHE A 137 -1.27 24.90 -16.08
C PHE A 137 -0.95 25.69 -17.36
N SER A 138 -1.96 26.21 -18.08
CA SER A 138 -1.76 27.06 -19.26
C SER A 138 -1.10 28.39 -18.91
N ASN A 139 -1.46 28.99 -17.76
CA ASN A 139 -0.85 30.22 -17.28
C ASN A 139 0.63 30.01 -16.93
N ALA A 140 0.97 28.91 -16.25
CA ALA A 140 2.36 28.55 -15.95
C ALA A 140 3.18 28.26 -17.23
N LEU A 141 2.58 27.61 -18.23
CA LEU A 141 3.22 27.46 -19.56
C LEU A 141 3.44 28.81 -20.24
N SER A 142 2.47 29.71 -20.16
CA SER A 142 2.53 31.03 -20.80
C SER A 142 3.58 31.91 -20.14
N SER A 143 3.67 31.91 -18.80
CA SER A 143 4.72 32.62 -18.08
C SER A 143 6.11 32.05 -18.40
N ALA A 144 6.27 30.72 -18.41
CA ALA A 144 7.53 30.10 -18.81
C ALA A 144 7.91 30.44 -20.26
N LEU A 145 6.95 30.52 -21.18
CA LEU A 145 7.17 30.97 -22.56
C LEU A 145 7.52 32.45 -22.65
N GLU A 146 6.91 33.30 -21.81
CA GLU A 146 7.25 34.73 -21.71
C GLU A 146 8.66 34.93 -21.16
N ASP A 147 9.06 34.15 -20.15
CA ASP A 147 10.42 34.14 -19.60
C ASP A 147 11.44 33.66 -20.65
N LEU A 148 11.14 32.58 -21.36
CA LEU A 148 11.99 32.10 -22.47
C LEU A 148 12.07 33.13 -23.60
N ARG A 149 10.97 33.82 -23.92
CA ARG A 149 10.95 34.90 -24.90
C ARG A 149 11.76 36.10 -24.42
N ALA A 150 11.71 36.45 -23.13
CA ALA A 150 12.52 37.50 -22.53
C ALA A 150 14.01 37.16 -22.60
N ILE A 151 14.39 35.91 -22.30
CA ILE A 151 15.76 35.41 -22.40
C ILE A 151 16.25 35.39 -23.85
N ALA A 152 15.42 34.92 -24.79
CA ALA A 152 15.78 34.85 -26.21
C ALA A 152 15.89 36.24 -26.86
N ASN A 153 14.99 37.17 -26.50
CA ASN A 153 15.00 38.54 -27.02
C ASN A 153 16.06 39.42 -26.35
N ALA A 154 16.50 39.09 -25.14
CA ALA A 154 17.64 39.76 -24.52
C ALA A 154 18.92 39.66 -25.38
N GLY A 155 19.04 38.64 -26.23
CA GLY A 155 20.13 38.50 -27.19
C GLY A 155 19.93 39.21 -28.54
N LYS A 156 18.69 39.60 -28.90
CA LYS A 156 18.38 40.23 -30.20
C LYS A 156 18.21 41.74 -30.16
N SER A 157 18.19 42.33 -28.96
CA SER A 157 18.07 43.80 -28.80
C SER A 157 19.37 44.56 -29.10
N LEU A 158 20.45 43.86 -29.45
CA LEU A 158 21.66 44.44 -29.99
C LEU A 158 21.78 43.95 -31.45
N ASP A 159 21.88 44.88 -32.39
CA ASP A 159 22.29 44.65 -33.78
C ASP A 159 21.22 44.05 -34.72
N CYS A 160 20.12 44.78 -34.93
CA CYS A 160 19.31 44.73 -36.15
C CYS A 160 18.62 46.09 -36.43
N ALA A 161 19.43 47.13 -36.57
CA ALA A 161 19.05 48.36 -37.28
C ALA A 161 19.99 48.53 -38.48
N ALA A 162 20.03 47.52 -39.34
CA ALA A 162 20.74 47.58 -40.61
C ALA A 162 19.82 48.23 -41.66
N SER A 163 20.03 49.53 -41.85
CA SER A 163 20.05 50.23 -43.13
C SER A 163 19.17 49.66 -44.26
N ALA A 164 17.92 50.13 -44.33
CA ALA A 164 17.23 50.25 -45.62
C ALA A 164 17.31 51.72 -46.06
N PRO A 165 17.91 52.04 -47.22
CA PRO A 165 18.01 53.41 -47.69
C PRO A 165 16.65 53.86 -48.22
N ALA A 166 16.15 54.96 -47.68
CA ALA A 166 14.98 55.65 -48.19
C ALA A 166 15.30 56.28 -49.55
N ILE A 167 14.67 55.79 -50.60
CA ILE A 167 14.50 56.50 -51.87
C ILE A 167 13.21 57.32 -51.74
N PRO A 168 13.19 58.62 -52.09
CA PRO A 168 11.99 59.42 -51.92
C PRO A 168 11.16 59.48 -53.21
N HIS A 169 9.93 59.98 -53.04
CA HIS A 169 9.05 60.63 -54.02
C HIS A 169 7.79 59.86 -54.49
N THR A 170 6.67 60.43 -54.03
CA THR A 170 5.41 60.71 -54.74
C THR A 170 4.55 59.52 -55.18
N SER A 171 3.43 59.29 -54.49
CA SER A 171 2.12 59.82 -54.91
C SER A 171 0.95 59.00 -54.32
N THR A 172 0.10 59.70 -53.57
CA THR A 172 -1.37 59.58 -53.52
C THR A 172 -2.01 58.21 -53.24
N LEU A 173 -2.53 58.02 -52.02
CA LEU A 173 -3.97 58.04 -51.66
C LEU A 173 -4.20 57.40 -50.26
N PRO A 174 -4.81 58.11 -49.28
CA PRO A 174 -4.97 57.68 -47.89
C PRO A 174 -6.28 56.88 -47.71
N THR A 175 -6.46 56.07 -46.66
CA THR A 175 -7.08 56.42 -45.36
C THR A 175 -7.30 55.06 -44.66
N ARG A 176 -6.86 54.78 -43.42
CA ARG A 176 -7.60 55.13 -42.20
C ARG A 176 -6.81 54.72 -40.95
N THR A 177 -6.78 55.65 -40.02
CA THR A 177 -6.03 55.74 -38.77
C THR A 177 -6.76 55.16 -37.56
N ARG A 178 -6.00 54.57 -36.61
CA ARG A 178 -6.20 54.62 -35.15
C ARG A 178 -4.80 54.47 -34.51
N ILE A 179 -4.11 55.56 -34.14
CA ILE A 179 -4.08 56.25 -32.83
C ILE A 179 -3.81 55.21 -31.71
N ARG A 180 -2.57 54.91 -31.26
CA ARG A 180 -1.51 55.67 -30.52
C ARG A 180 -1.95 56.34 -29.22
N THR A 181 -1.40 55.89 -28.09
CA THR A 181 -0.84 56.62 -26.92
C THR A 181 -0.62 55.57 -25.81
N SER A 182 0.49 55.41 -25.10
CA SER A 182 1.40 56.33 -24.41
C SER A 182 2.70 55.53 -24.12
N ARG A 183 3.90 55.89 -24.60
CA ARG A 183 4.82 56.96 -24.15
C ARG A 183 5.18 56.90 -22.65
N ASN A 184 5.90 55.86 -22.25
CA ASN A 184 6.81 55.94 -21.08
C ASN A 184 8.25 56.15 -21.56
N GLN A 185 8.72 57.38 -21.37
CA GLN A 185 10.09 57.81 -21.59
C GLN A 185 10.98 57.22 -20.49
N PHE A 186 11.64 56.10 -20.75
CA PHE A 186 12.81 55.72 -19.97
C PHE A 186 14.00 56.54 -20.48
N LYS A 187 14.39 57.53 -19.67
CA LYS A 187 15.63 58.29 -19.80
C LYS A 187 16.78 57.34 -20.09
N ALA A 188 17.51 57.64 -21.18
CA ALA A 188 18.75 56.99 -21.56
C ALA A 188 19.76 57.04 -20.40
N LYS A 189 19.85 55.94 -19.63
CA LYS A 189 21.04 55.67 -18.82
C LYS A 189 22.16 55.38 -19.80
N SER A 190 23.21 56.19 -19.73
CA SER A 190 24.49 56.01 -20.41
C SER A 190 24.86 54.52 -20.52
N GLN A 191 24.87 53.99 -21.75
CA GLN A 191 25.37 52.66 -22.05
C GLN A 191 26.83 52.60 -21.58
N ALA A 192 27.06 51.99 -20.42
CA ALA A 192 28.39 51.50 -20.06
C ALA A 192 28.84 50.53 -21.17
N PRO A 193 30.11 50.54 -21.58
CA PRO A 193 30.57 49.77 -22.72
C PRO A 193 30.24 48.30 -22.47
N LEU A 194 29.50 47.65 -23.38
CA LEU A 194 29.04 46.25 -23.26
C LEU A 194 30.17 45.29 -22.84
N ALA A 195 31.41 45.61 -23.19
CA ALA A 195 32.61 44.91 -22.76
C ALA A 195 32.79 44.88 -21.22
N SER A 196 32.50 45.95 -20.48
CA SER A 196 32.59 45.96 -19.01
C SER A 196 31.48 45.10 -18.39
N GLN A 197 30.26 45.17 -18.91
CA GLN A 197 29.13 44.37 -18.42
C GLN A 197 29.32 42.88 -18.70
N LEU A 198 29.85 42.50 -19.87
CA LEU A 198 30.19 41.12 -20.20
C LEU A 198 31.35 40.61 -19.34
N ARG A 199 32.40 41.42 -19.13
CA ARG A 199 33.51 41.07 -18.22
C ARG A 199 33.02 40.88 -16.79
N GLU A 200 32.16 41.75 -16.27
CA GLU A 200 31.58 41.62 -14.94
C GLU A 200 30.71 40.35 -14.83
N ARG A 201 29.90 40.06 -15.85
CA ARG A 201 29.10 38.82 -15.91
C ARG A 201 29.99 37.58 -15.95
N LEU A 202 31.04 37.55 -16.78
CA LEU A 202 31.99 36.44 -16.83
C LEU A 202 32.77 36.28 -15.52
N GLN A 203 33.14 37.39 -14.87
CA GLN A 203 33.78 37.36 -13.55
C GLN A 203 32.83 36.80 -12.48
N LYS A 204 31.57 37.23 -12.45
CA LYS A 204 30.53 36.68 -11.56
C LYS A 204 30.32 35.19 -11.83
N LEU A 205 30.21 34.78 -13.09
CA LEU A 205 30.01 33.37 -13.46
C LEU A 205 31.22 32.51 -13.07
N ARG A 206 32.45 33.00 -13.31
CA ARG A 206 33.68 32.35 -12.83
C ARG A 206 33.74 32.29 -11.31
N GLN A 207 33.31 33.34 -10.60
CA GLN A 207 33.27 33.34 -9.12
C GLN A 207 32.27 32.31 -8.59
N ILE A 208 31.11 32.17 -9.22
CA ILE A 208 30.13 31.12 -8.88
C ILE A 208 30.72 29.73 -9.15
N GLN A 209 31.33 29.54 -10.32
CA GLN A 209 31.90 28.25 -10.72
C GLN A 209 33.10 27.82 -9.87
N LEU A 210 34.01 28.74 -9.53
CA LEU A 210 35.24 28.43 -8.83
C LEU A 210 35.09 28.47 -7.30
N ALA A 211 34.27 29.37 -6.75
CA ALA A 211 34.15 29.51 -5.30
C ALA A 211 32.85 28.91 -4.76
N GLN A 212 31.70 29.27 -5.35
CA GLN A 212 30.40 28.93 -4.75
C GLN A 212 30.02 27.47 -4.94
N ILE A 213 30.19 26.90 -6.14
CA ILE A 213 29.83 25.49 -6.40
C ILE A 213 30.70 24.53 -5.58
N PRO A 214 32.04 24.66 -5.53
CA PRO A 214 32.86 23.78 -4.70
C PRO A 214 32.57 23.95 -3.21
N ALA A 215 32.36 25.18 -2.73
CA ALA A 215 31.99 25.43 -1.34
C ALA A 215 30.62 24.81 -0.99
N ALA A 216 29.62 24.92 -1.86
CA ALA A 216 28.31 24.31 -1.67
C ALA A 216 28.41 22.76 -1.67
N ARG A 217 29.20 22.18 -2.58
CA ARG A 217 29.45 20.73 -2.61
C ARG A 217 30.17 20.25 -1.34
N ALA A 218 31.16 21.00 -0.85
CA ALA A 218 31.84 20.67 0.40
C ALA A 218 30.89 20.73 1.60
N ARG A 219 30.05 21.76 1.71
CA ARG A 219 29.02 21.86 2.75
C ARG A 219 28.04 20.69 2.68
N MET A 220 27.57 20.34 1.48
CA MET A 220 26.67 19.20 1.27
C MET A 220 27.32 17.87 1.66
N ALA A 221 28.60 17.67 1.35
CA ALA A 221 29.35 16.48 1.76
C ALA A 221 29.48 16.39 3.29
N ILE A 222 29.76 17.52 3.96
CA ILE A 222 29.83 17.59 5.43
C ILE A 222 28.47 17.28 6.06
N THR A 223 27.37 17.84 5.54
CA THR A 223 26.03 17.54 6.06
C THR A 223 25.64 16.09 5.82
N ALA A 224 25.97 15.52 4.65
CA ALA A 224 25.71 14.12 4.35
C ALA A 224 26.49 13.19 5.30
N ALA A 225 27.77 13.51 5.60
CA ALA A 225 28.57 12.75 6.57
C ALA A 225 27.94 12.77 7.97
N LYS A 226 27.44 13.93 8.44
CA LYS A 226 26.72 14.05 9.72
C LYS A 226 25.41 13.24 9.74
N VAL A 227 24.67 13.22 8.64
CA VAL A 227 23.44 12.41 8.53
C VAL A 227 23.77 10.92 8.60
N LEU A 228 24.86 10.47 7.98
CA LEU A 228 25.30 9.08 8.07
C LEU A 228 25.80 8.73 9.49
N GLU A 229 26.49 9.63 10.16
CA GLU A 229 26.95 9.47 11.55
C GLU A 229 25.77 9.32 12.51
N THR A 230 24.81 10.25 12.47
CA THR A 230 23.58 10.17 13.27
C THR A 230 22.76 8.91 12.98
N ARG A 231 22.66 8.50 11.70
CA ARG A 231 22.02 7.23 11.34
C ARG A 231 22.74 6.02 11.95
N ALA A 232 24.08 6.02 11.96
CA ALA A 232 24.86 4.96 12.56
C ALA A 232 24.69 4.90 14.09
N GLU A 233 24.59 6.05 14.77
CA GLU A 233 24.27 6.13 16.19
C GLU A 233 22.88 5.58 16.50
N ILE A 234 21.86 5.97 15.73
CA ILE A 234 20.50 5.44 15.89
C ILE A 234 20.49 3.92 15.73
N LEU A 235 21.16 3.39 14.69
CA LEU A 235 21.25 1.94 14.49
C LEU A 235 21.92 1.24 15.69
N LYS A 236 23.04 1.78 16.21
CA LYS A 236 23.67 1.25 17.43
C LYS A 236 22.71 1.24 18.62
N HIS A 237 21.98 2.33 18.85
CA HIS A 237 20.98 2.40 19.92
C HIS A 237 19.85 1.40 19.74
N THR A 238 19.35 1.21 18.51
CA THR A 238 18.29 0.22 18.23
C THR A 238 18.78 -1.21 18.46
N VAL A 239 20.02 -1.54 18.09
CA VAL A 239 20.61 -2.87 18.36
C VAL A 239 20.75 -3.11 19.86
N VAL A 240 21.28 -2.14 20.62
CA VAL A 240 21.39 -2.26 22.09
C VAL A 240 20.03 -2.40 22.75
N LEU A 241 19.00 -1.69 22.28
CA LEU A 241 17.63 -1.84 22.78
C LEU A 241 17.07 -3.22 22.45
N LEU A 242 17.26 -3.72 21.24
CA LEU A 242 16.83 -5.07 20.86
C LEU A 242 17.55 -6.14 21.68
N GLU A 243 18.84 -5.99 21.92
CA GLU A 243 19.61 -6.89 22.79
C GLU A 243 19.08 -6.85 24.23
N ARG A 244 18.77 -5.66 24.78
CA ARG A 244 18.19 -5.53 26.12
C ARG A 244 16.77 -6.06 26.21
N VAL A 245 15.94 -5.89 25.19
CA VAL A 245 14.53 -6.34 25.19
C VAL A 245 14.42 -7.82 24.88
N LYS A 246 15.13 -8.33 23.86
CA LYS A 246 15.07 -9.76 23.50
C LYS A 246 15.96 -10.63 24.37
N HIS A 247 17.15 -10.16 24.71
CA HIS A 247 18.18 -10.96 25.41
C HIS A 247 18.60 -10.40 26.76
N GLY A 248 18.01 -9.28 27.21
CA GLY A 248 18.46 -8.62 28.43
C GLY A 248 18.11 -9.41 29.69
N ALA A 249 18.76 -9.02 30.79
CA ALA A 249 18.59 -9.62 32.09
C ALA A 249 17.11 -9.64 32.53
N LEU A 250 16.33 -8.60 32.19
CA LEU A 250 14.90 -8.54 32.51
C LEU A 250 14.10 -9.61 31.75
N SER A 251 14.29 -9.75 30.44
CA SER A 251 13.64 -10.79 29.63
C SER A 251 14.01 -12.20 30.10
N ARG A 252 15.29 -12.43 30.43
CA ARG A 252 15.75 -13.70 31.00
C ARG A 252 15.14 -13.96 32.39
N ALA A 253 15.06 -12.94 33.24
CA ALA A 253 14.46 -13.05 34.57
C ALA A 253 12.95 -13.29 34.50
N THR A 254 12.24 -12.66 33.56
CA THR A 254 10.80 -12.93 33.35
C THR A 254 10.59 -14.32 32.79
N LYS A 255 11.46 -14.77 31.87
CA LYS A 255 11.41 -16.12 31.32
C LYS A 255 11.69 -17.18 32.39
N SER A 256 12.75 -17.02 33.18
CA SER A 256 13.07 -17.96 34.27
C SER A 256 11.99 -17.95 35.36
N LYS A 257 11.38 -16.80 35.66
CA LYS A 257 10.24 -16.71 36.58
C LYS A 257 9.01 -17.43 36.01
N ALA A 258 8.71 -17.28 34.72
CA ALA A 258 7.62 -17.99 34.07
C ALA A 258 7.85 -19.51 34.06
N GLU A 259 9.07 -19.95 33.74
CA GLU A 259 9.47 -21.36 33.80
C GLU A 259 9.37 -21.91 35.23
N HIS A 260 9.83 -21.17 36.23
CA HIS A 260 9.70 -21.54 37.63
C HIS A 260 8.23 -21.69 38.05
N LEU A 261 7.36 -20.72 37.70
CA LEU A 261 5.93 -20.80 38.01
C LEU A 261 5.24 -21.96 37.28
N ALA A 262 5.64 -22.27 36.05
CA ALA A 262 5.12 -23.41 35.30
C ALA A 262 5.49 -24.74 35.99
N LEU A 263 6.75 -24.88 36.45
CA LEU A 263 7.17 -26.05 37.23
C LEU A 263 6.43 -26.16 38.57
N VAL A 264 6.21 -25.04 39.25
CA VAL A 264 5.42 -25.01 40.49
C VAL A 264 3.98 -25.47 40.21
N ALA A 265 3.35 -24.99 39.13
CA ALA A 265 2.01 -25.39 38.74
C ALA A 265 1.93 -26.90 38.43
N GLN A 266 2.89 -27.44 37.66
CA GLN A 266 2.99 -28.88 37.39
C GLN A 266 3.18 -29.69 38.69
N GLY A 267 4.01 -29.20 39.61
CA GLY A 267 4.20 -29.83 40.91
C GLY A 267 2.93 -29.83 41.77
N VAL A 268 2.16 -28.74 41.77
CA VAL A 268 0.87 -28.66 42.46
C VAL A 268 -0.16 -29.59 41.82
N GLU A 269 -0.21 -29.65 40.49
CA GLU A 269 -1.10 -30.57 39.78
C GLU A 269 -0.79 -32.04 40.12
N ALA A 270 0.50 -32.41 40.15
CA ALA A 270 0.92 -33.74 40.57
C ALA A 270 0.52 -34.05 42.02
N LYS A 271 0.68 -33.09 42.94
CA LYS A 271 0.22 -33.23 44.33
C LYS A 271 -1.30 -33.43 44.42
N LEU A 272 -2.07 -32.66 43.67
CA LEU A 272 -3.54 -32.80 43.64
C LEU A 272 -3.97 -34.17 43.10
N ARG A 273 -3.27 -34.71 42.08
CA ARG A 273 -3.52 -36.06 41.59
C ARG A 273 -3.23 -37.13 42.64
N ILE A 274 -2.14 -36.98 43.40
CA ILE A 274 -1.81 -37.88 44.51
C ILE A 274 -2.90 -37.81 45.59
N ILE A 275 -3.27 -36.61 46.04
CA ILE A 275 -4.34 -36.43 47.04
C ILE A 275 -5.66 -37.03 46.56
N LYS A 276 -5.99 -36.90 45.26
CA LYS A 276 -7.17 -37.55 44.69
C LYS A 276 -7.11 -39.08 44.79
N LEU A 277 -5.95 -39.68 44.53
CA LEU A 277 -5.75 -41.12 44.67
C LEU A 277 -5.77 -41.56 46.13
N ASP A 278 -5.15 -40.80 47.03
CA ASP A 278 -5.14 -41.08 48.47
C ASP A 278 -6.55 -41.00 49.05
N THR A 279 -7.31 -39.94 48.72
CA THR A 279 -8.72 -39.81 49.13
C THR A 279 -9.60 -40.89 48.53
N ALA A 280 -9.38 -41.29 47.27
CA ALA A 280 -10.07 -42.44 46.69
C ALA A 280 -9.72 -43.74 47.42
N ALA A 281 -8.46 -43.96 47.82
CA ALA A 281 -8.05 -45.14 48.59
C ALA A 281 -8.66 -45.17 49.99
N ILE A 282 -8.83 -44.00 50.62
CA ILE A 282 -9.48 -43.87 51.93
C ILE A 282 -11.00 -44.12 51.83
N LEU A 283 -11.66 -43.60 50.79
CA LEU A 283 -13.12 -43.73 50.62
C LEU A 283 -13.52 -45.11 50.09
N TYR A 284 -12.77 -45.65 49.13
CA TYR A 284 -13.01 -46.96 48.52
C TYR A 284 -12.18 -48.04 49.20
N THR A 285 -12.41 -48.23 50.50
CA THR A 285 -11.89 -49.40 51.20
C THR A 285 -12.49 -50.67 50.58
N PRO A 286 -11.79 -51.82 50.61
CA PRO A 286 -12.32 -53.06 50.05
C PRO A 286 -13.67 -53.43 50.67
N GLU A 287 -13.86 -53.14 51.96
CA GLU A 287 -15.14 -53.32 52.65
C GLU A 287 -16.24 -52.47 52.02
N VAL A 288 -16.00 -51.18 51.78
CA VAL A 288 -16.97 -50.28 51.12
C VAL A 288 -17.25 -50.73 49.69
N VAL A 289 -16.24 -51.16 48.94
CA VAL A 289 -16.43 -51.70 47.57
C VAL A 289 -17.29 -52.96 47.62
N THR A 290 -17.00 -53.91 48.51
CA THR A 290 -17.86 -55.10 48.66
C THR A 290 -19.27 -54.76 49.13
N ALA A 291 -19.43 -53.76 49.99
CA ALA A 291 -20.74 -53.30 50.45
C ALA A 291 -21.54 -52.65 49.31
N LEU A 292 -20.89 -51.83 48.48
CA LEU A 292 -21.48 -51.25 47.27
C LEU A 292 -21.86 -52.32 46.26
N ASP A 293 -21.04 -53.35 46.07
CA ASP A 293 -21.34 -54.46 45.17
C ASP A 293 -22.50 -55.31 45.69
N ARG A 294 -22.57 -55.60 47.00
CA ARG A 294 -23.75 -56.23 47.62
C ARG A 294 -24.99 -55.38 47.46
N TYR A 295 -24.88 -54.07 47.63
CA TYR A 295 -26.00 -53.14 47.46
C TYR A 295 -26.46 -53.09 46.00
N ARG A 296 -25.55 -53.09 45.03
CA ARG A 296 -25.87 -53.23 43.60
C ARG A 296 -26.58 -54.54 43.29
N GLN A 297 -26.11 -55.65 43.86
CA GLN A 297 -26.77 -56.96 43.72
C GLN A 297 -28.19 -56.92 44.30
N HIS A 298 -28.35 -56.38 45.50
CA HIS A 298 -29.66 -56.18 46.12
C HIS A 298 -30.59 -55.29 45.28
N LEU A 299 -30.08 -54.22 44.67
CA LEU A 299 -30.87 -53.37 43.76
C LEU A 299 -31.30 -54.12 42.49
N ARG A 300 -30.47 -55.05 41.98
CA ARG A 300 -30.86 -55.91 40.86
C ARG A 300 -31.93 -56.91 41.26
N GLU A 301 -31.76 -57.58 42.40
CA GLU A 301 -32.76 -58.53 42.92
C GLU A 301 -34.10 -57.84 43.23
N THR A 302 -34.07 -56.64 43.82
CA THR A 302 -35.29 -55.87 44.07
C THR A 302 -35.97 -55.46 42.77
N ARG A 303 -35.21 -55.06 41.76
CA ARG A 303 -35.74 -54.79 40.43
C ARG A 303 -36.39 -56.03 39.81
N GLU A 304 -35.71 -57.18 39.82
CA GLU A 304 -36.25 -58.44 39.30
C GLU A 304 -37.56 -58.82 40.02
N ARG A 305 -37.61 -58.71 41.34
CA ARG A 305 -38.84 -58.94 42.12
C ARG A 305 -39.97 -57.98 41.76
N LEU A 306 -39.65 -56.72 41.45
CA LEU A 306 -40.65 -55.74 41.02
C LEU A 306 -41.15 -56.04 39.60
N GLU A 307 -40.26 -56.43 38.70
CA GLU A 307 -40.61 -56.87 37.35
C GLU A 307 -41.47 -58.15 37.38
N GLU A 308 -41.18 -59.11 38.28
CA GLU A 308 -42.04 -60.28 38.51
C GLU A 308 -43.43 -59.90 39.01
N LYS A 309 -43.52 -58.97 39.98
CA LYS A 309 -44.81 -58.45 40.46
C LYS A 309 -45.56 -57.73 39.35
N GLN A 310 -44.85 -56.97 38.51
CA GLN A 310 -45.41 -56.31 37.34
C GLN A 310 -45.96 -57.34 36.35
N GLY A 311 -45.23 -58.44 36.10
CA GLY A 311 -45.69 -59.57 35.28
C GLY A 311 -46.97 -60.20 35.79
N LYS A 312 -47.05 -60.49 37.10
CA LYS A 312 -48.25 -61.04 37.75
C LYS A 312 -49.46 -60.11 37.65
N LEU A 313 -49.27 -58.80 37.89
CA LEU A 313 -50.36 -57.83 37.72
C LEU A 313 -50.82 -57.69 36.26
N LEU A 314 -49.90 -57.85 35.29
CA LEU A 314 -50.26 -57.88 33.86
C LEU A 314 -51.03 -59.15 33.50
N GLU A 315 -50.70 -60.30 34.10
CA GLU A 315 -51.47 -61.54 33.94
C GLU A 315 -52.86 -61.43 34.57
N GLU A 316 -52.98 -60.84 35.76
CA GLU A 316 -54.27 -60.49 36.37
C GLU A 316 -55.09 -59.58 35.45
N LEU A 317 -54.47 -58.54 34.88
CA LEU A 317 -55.11 -57.60 33.96
C LEU A 317 -55.57 -58.26 32.64
N LYS A 318 -54.76 -59.17 32.07
CA LYS A 318 -55.15 -60.01 30.92
C LYS A 318 -56.33 -60.93 31.25
N GLY A 319 -56.36 -61.46 32.48
CA GLY A 319 -57.50 -62.23 32.99
C GLY A 319 -58.82 -61.45 32.93
N TYR A 320 -58.79 -60.15 33.27
CA TYR A 320 -59.97 -59.29 33.14
C TYR A 320 -60.27 -58.88 31.69
N GLU A 321 -59.26 -58.61 30.85
CA GLU A 321 -59.46 -58.24 29.43
C GLU A 321 -60.11 -59.39 28.62
N SER A 322 -59.76 -60.64 28.93
CA SER A 322 -60.42 -61.81 28.35
C SER A 322 -61.89 -61.98 28.75
N MET A 323 -62.32 -61.38 29.86
CA MET A 323 -63.74 -61.34 30.26
C MET A 323 -64.48 -60.22 29.50
N ASP A 324 -63.86 -59.03 29.38
CA ASP A 324 -64.47 -57.87 28.71
C ASP A 324 -64.53 -58.02 27.17
N SER A 325 -63.64 -58.82 26.57
CA SER A 325 -63.62 -59.03 25.11
C SER A 325 -64.72 -59.95 24.58
N THR A 326 -65.55 -60.57 25.44
CA THR A 326 -66.72 -61.34 24.97
C THR A 326 -67.97 -60.48 24.72
N GLU A 327 -68.01 -59.23 25.19
CA GLU A 327 -69.20 -58.36 25.10
C GLU A 327 -69.04 -57.14 24.17
N THR A 328 -68.10 -57.18 23.23
CA THR A 328 -67.91 -56.09 22.25
C THR A 328 -68.12 -56.55 20.81
N HIS A 329 -69.38 -56.70 20.43
CA HIS A 329 -69.81 -56.41 19.07
C HIS A 329 -71.14 -55.64 19.14
N GLU A 330 -71.11 -54.45 18.55
CA GLU A 330 -72.29 -53.63 18.22
C GLU A 330 -72.95 -52.89 19.39
N LEU A 331 -72.52 -51.66 19.64
CA LEU A 331 -73.31 -50.46 19.28
C LEU A 331 -72.77 -49.20 19.99
N SER A 332 -72.58 -48.18 19.16
CA SER A 332 -72.87 -46.79 19.48
C SER A 332 -71.97 -46.04 20.48
N ALA A 333 -71.04 -45.31 19.88
CA ALA A 333 -70.49 -44.07 20.38
C ALA A 333 -71.57 -43.08 20.89
N ARG A 334 -71.58 -42.78 22.19
CA ARG A 334 -71.79 -41.44 22.79
C ARG A 334 -72.10 -41.58 24.28
N SER A 335 -71.46 -40.72 25.08
CA SER A 335 -71.71 -40.46 26.52
C SER A 335 -71.64 -41.70 27.42
N SER A 336 -70.67 -41.82 28.33
CA SER A 336 -70.74 -41.12 29.62
C SER A 336 -69.42 -41.29 30.35
N LYS A 337 -68.82 -40.19 30.78
CA LYS A 337 -67.46 -40.08 31.34
C LYS A 337 -67.34 -40.50 32.81
N GLU A 338 -68.29 -41.24 33.38
CA GLU A 338 -68.50 -41.24 34.84
C GLU A 338 -68.70 -42.63 35.52
N HIS A 339 -68.46 -43.76 34.84
CA HIS A 339 -68.66 -45.10 35.47
C HIS A 339 -67.42 -45.95 35.75
N PHE A 340 -66.19 -45.44 35.55
CA PHE A 340 -64.96 -46.16 35.95
C PHE A 340 -64.53 -45.92 37.42
N GLU A 341 -65.42 -45.45 38.29
CA GLU A 341 -65.02 -44.92 39.60
C GLU A 341 -64.74 -45.96 40.69
N SER A 342 -65.24 -47.19 40.59
CA SER A 342 -65.06 -48.18 41.67
C SER A 342 -65.12 -49.62 41.16
N GLY A 343 -64.08 -50.03 40.43
CA GLY A 343 -63.94 -51.41 39.97
C GLY A 343 -62.54 -51.97 40.28
N PRO A 344 -62.40 -53.31 40.35
CA PRO A 344 -61.11 -53.98 40.56
C PRO A 344 -60.03 -53.49 39.59
N MET A 345 -60.41 -53.10 38.37
CA MET A 345 -59.52 -52.51 37.35
C MET A 345 -58.83 -51.20 37.80
N ARG A 346 -59.52 -50.29 38.50
CA ARG A 346 -58.92 -49.03 38.99
C ARG A 346 -57.89 -49.30 40.08
N GLU A 347 -58.11 -50.33 40.89
CA GLU A 347 -57.18 -50.74 41.92
C GLU A 347 -55.94 -51.41 41.32
N ILE A 348 -56.13 -52.29 40.33
CA ILE A 348 -55.03 -52.92 39.57
C ILE A 348 -54.20 -51.86 38.84
N ALA A 349 -54.84 -50.91 38.14
CA ALA A 349 -54.15 -49.82 37.46
C ALA A 349 -53.36 -48.92 38.44
N ARG A 350 -53.92 -48.66 39.64
CA ARG A 350 -53.18 -47.96 40.70
C ARG A 350 -51.96 -48.74 41.19
N ARG A 351 -52.10 -50.05 41.45
CA ARG A 351 -51.00 -50.93 41.86
C ARG A 351 -49.92 -51.00 40.78
N TYR A 352 -50.32 -51.14 39.51
CA TYR A 352 -49.40 -51.12 38.37
C TYR A 352 -48.64 -49.80 38.25
N GLY A 353 -49.34 -48.67 38.35
CA GLY A 353 -48.71 -47.35 38.33
C GLY A 353 -47.71 -47.14 39.48
N SER A 354 -48.00 -47.67 40.67
CA SER A 354 -47.04 -47.66 41.79
C SER A 354 -45.82 -48.53 41.51
N LEU A 355 -46.00 -49.75 41.00
CA LEU A 355 -44.87 -50.64 40.65
C LEU A 355 -43.95 -50.03 39.59
N VAL A 356 -44.52 -49.40 38.55
CA VAL A 356 -43.71 -48.75 37.51
C VAL A 356 -42.83 -47.64 38.10
N LYS A 357 -43.38 -46.82 39.01
CA LYS A 357 -42.60 -45.79 39.71
C LYS A 357 -41.48 -46.38 40.58
N GLU A 358 -41.74 -47.50 41.25
CA GLU A 358 -40.72 -48.19 42.05
C GLU A 358 -39.59 -48.75 41.16
N ILE A 359 -39.93 -49.35 40.01
CA ILE A 359 -38.93 -49.85 39.05
C ILE A 359 -38.08 -48.70 38.50
N GLU A 360 -38.69 -47.58 38.15
CA GLU A 360 -37.97 -46.38 37.69
C GLU A 360 -37.03 -45.82 38.77
N ALA A 361 -37.49 -45.78 40.03
CA ALA A 361 -36.66 -45.33 41.14
C ALA A 361 -35.43 -46.22 41.36
N VAL A 362 -35.61 -47.55 41.36
CA VAL A 362 -34.49 -48.51 41.48
C VAL A 362 -33.55 -48.40 40.29
N LYS A 363 -34.07 -48.19 39.07
CA LYS A 363 -33.25 -47.99 37.87
C LYS A 363 -32.38 -46.74 37.96
N LEU A 364 -32.91 -45.62 38.46
CA LEU A 364 -32.15 -44.39 38.68
C LEU A 364 -31.07 -44.58 39.76
N GLU A 365 -31.36 -45.34 40.80
CA GLU A 365 -30.39 -45.64 41.85
C GLU A 365 -29.23 -46.50 41.34
N ILE A 366 -29.51 -47.51 40.50
CA ILE A 366 -28.46 -48.28 39.81
C ILE A 366 -27.59 -47.37 38.92
N GLN A 367 -28.21 -46.45 38.17
CA GLN A 367 -27.47 -45.49 37.34
C GLN A 367 -26.56 -44.59 38.17
N ARG A 368 -27.05 -44.09 39.31
CA ARG A 368 -26.29 -43.23 40.24
C ARG A 368 -25.03 -43.90 40.79
N ILE A 369 -25.04 -45.21 40.98
CA ILE A 369 -23.88 -45.96 41.51
C ILE A 369 -22.94 -46.40 40.37
N SER A 370 -23.38 -46.31 39.11
CA SER A 370 -22.59 -46.71 37.94
C SER A 370 -21.80 -45.58 37.28
N GLY A 371 -22.19 -44.32 37.49
CA GLY A 371 -21.46 -43.12 37.08
C GLY A 371 -20.62 -42.57 38.21
#